data_AF-A0A810BJP9-F1
#
_entry.id   AF-A0A810BJP9-F1
#
_cell.length_a   1.000
_cell.length_b   1.000
_cell.length_c   1.000
_cell.angle_alpha   90.00
_cell.angle_beta   90.00
_cell.angle_gamma   90.00
#
_symmetry.space_group_name_H-M   'P 1'
#
loop_
_entity.id
_entity.type
_entity.pdbx_description
1 polymer ?
#
loop_
_entity_poly.entity_id
_entity_poly.type
_entity_poly.pdbx_seq_one_letter_code
_entity_poly.pdbx_strand_id
1 'polypeptide(L)'
;MHHLDIGSLTVGDLAVLRGALRTQPGQRSPETLAAIAERDRLIRELAATYFPGLSRNQQAKAIRRDLLRYAGGEWRRTRSDEVCRHRDDRRRLIWQILELRGGHVPAVRTIFGILGVPG
;
A
#
# COMPACT_ATOMS: atom_id res chain seq x y z
N MET A 1 -4.08 -18.70 15.04
CA MET A 1 -4.14 -17.23 14.99
C MET A 1 -3.72 -16.74 16.36
N HIS A 2 -2.45 -16.36 16.56
CA HIS A 2 -1.95 -15.94 17.87
C HIS A 2 -2.46 -14.52 18.15
N HIS A 3 -3.38 -14.40 19.10
CA HIS A 3 -3.82 -13.13 19.65
C HIS A 3 -2.66 -12.62 20.52
N LEU A 4 -1.98 -11.56 20.10
CA LEU A 4 -1.02 -10.87 20.98
C LEU A 4 -1.84 -10.13 22.03
N ASP A 5 -1.85 -10.65 23.26
CA ASP A 5 -2.47 -9.97 24.40
C ASP A 5 -1.55 -8.84 24.87
N ILE A 6 -1.81 -7.63 24.39
CA ILE A 6 -1.05 -6.42 24.69
C ILE A 6 -1.04 -6.13 26.21
N GLY A 7 -2.05 -6.60 26.96
CA GLY A 7 -2.13 -6.43 28.41
C GLY A 7 -1.10 -7.24 29.21
N SER A 8 -0.44 -8.22 28.58
CA SER A 8 0.57 -9.09 29.22
C SER A 8 2.01 -8.62 29.03
N LEU A 9 2.24 -7.53 28.28
CA LEU A 9 3.59 -7.04 28.01
C LEU A 9 4.24 -6.46 29.27
N THR A 10 5.41 -6.99 29.61
CA THR A 10 6.20 -6.44 30.72
C THR A 10 6.82 -5.10 30.33
N VAL A 11 7.26 -4.32 31.33
CA VAL A 11 8.00 -3.06 31.08
C VAL A 11 9.27 -3.31 30.25
N GLY A 12 9.90 -4.49 30.40
CA GLY A 12 11.03 -4.91 29.59
C GLY A 12 10.64 -5.12 28.12
N ASP A 13 9.52 -5.78 27.86
CA ASP A 13 9.01 -6.00 26.50
C ASP A 13 8.64 -4.68 25.81
N LEU A 14 8.03 -3.76 26.57
CA LEU A 14 7.73 -2.40 26.08
C LEU A 14 9.00 -1.61 25.75
N ALA A 15 10.06 -1.74 26.54
CA ALA A 15 11.34 -1.09 26.27
C ALA A 15 12.02 -1.65 25.02
N VAL A 16 11.97 -2.98 24.82
CA VAL A 16 12.48 -3.65 23.61
C VAL A 16 11.68 -3.24 22.38
N LEU A 17 10.35 -3.24 22.46
CA LEU A 17 9.48 -2.76 21.37
C LEU A 17 9.78 -1.31 21.02
N ARG A 18 9.91 -0.44 22.03
CA ARG A 18 10.25 0.98 21.81
C ARG A 18 11.64 1.16 21.20
N GLY A 19 12.60 0.32 21.57
CA GLY A 19 13.93 0.26 20.96
C GLY A 19 13.88 -0.19 19.50
N ALA A 20 13.09 -1.21 19.18
CA ALA A 20 12.90 -1.71 17.82
C ALA A 20 12.16 -0.72 16.91
N LEU A 21 11.24 0.09 17.48
CA LEU A 21 10.51 1.13 16.77
C LEU A 21 11.32 2.43 16.59
N ARG A 22 12.47 2.59 17.27
CA ARG A 22 13.34 3.75 17.08
C ARG A 22 14.04 3.66 15.72
N THR A 23 13.60 4.50 14.78
CA THR A 23 14.34 4.76 13.54
C THR A 23 15.61 5.56 13.80
N GLN A 24 16.73 5.08 13.28
CA GLN A 24 17.94 5.90 13.12
C GLN A 24 17.74 6.90 11.96
N PRO A 25 18.49 8.02 11.95
CA PRO A 25 18.51 8.92 10.80
C PRO A 25 18.79 8.17 9.48
N GLY A 26 17.94 8.37 8.47
CA GLY A 26 18.05 7.71 7.16
C GLY A 26 17.34 6.36 7.04
N GLN A 27 16.85 5.77 8.14
CA GLN A 27 16.02 4.56 8.11
C GLN A 27 14.54 4.93 7.92
N ARG A 28 13.80 4.09 7.18
CA ARG A 28 12.34 4.23 7.07
C ARG A 28 11.70 3.77 8.36
N SER A 29 10.63 4.45 8.78
CA SER A 29 9.86 4.04 9.94
C SER A 29 9.17 2.69 9.72
N PRO A 30 8.93 1.90 10.78
CA PRO A 30 8.15 0.67 10.68
C PRO A 30 6.78 0.90 10.02
N GLU A 31 6.13 2.03 10.31
CA GLU A 31 4.85 2.42 9.70
C GLU A 31 5.02 2.65 8.20
N THR A 32 6.12 3.30 7.79
CA THR A 32 6.43 3.52 6.38
C THR A 32 6.68 2.21 5.64
N LEU A 33 7.35 1.25 6.27
CA LEU A 33 7.60 -0.07 5.70
C LEU A 33 6.31 -0.88 5.57
N ALA A 34 5.46 -0.86 6.60
CA ALA A 34 4.15 -1.50 6.56
C ALA A 34 3.26 -0.93 5.45
N ALA A 35 3.21 0.41 5.30
CA ALA A 35 2.46 1.06 4.23
C ALA A 35 2.99 0.70 2.83
N ILE A 36 4.31 0.51 2.68
CA ILE A 36 4.90 0.05 1.42
C ILE A 36 4.49 -1.40 1.13
N ALA A 37 4.60 -2.30 2.11
CA ALA A 37 4.26 -3.70 1.95
C ALA A 37 2.77 -3.87 1.58
N GLU A 38 1.89 -3.13 2.25
CA GLU A 38 0.45 -3.18 1.97
C GLU A 38 0.12 -2.62 0.58
N ARG A 39 0.75 -1.50 0.19
CA ARG A 39 0.59 -0.97 -1.18
C ARG A 39 1.03 -1.99 -2.22
N ASP A 40 2.14 -2.68 -1.98
CA ASP A 40 2.69 -3.67 -2.91
C ASP A 40 1.78 -4.92 -2.99
N ARG A 41 1.17 -5.34 -1.88
CA ARG A 41 0.10 -6.35 -1.85
C ARG A 41 -1.11 -5.93 -2.70
N LEU A 42 -1.63 -4.72 -2.48
CA LEU A 42 -2.80 -4.20 -3.21
C LEU A 42 -2.52 -4.03 -4.71
N ILE A 43 -1.31 -3.65 -5.10
CA ILE A 43 -0.91 -3.56 -6.51
C ILE A 43 -0.93 -4.94 -7.18
N ARG A 44 -0.46 -5.99 -6.48
CA ARG A 44 -0.50 -7.38 -6.97
C ARG A 44 -1.94 -7.88 -7.10
N GLU A 45 -2.78 -7.58 -6.10
CA GLU A 45 -4.20 -7.89 -6.14
C GLU A 45 -4.91 -7.21 -7.33
N LEU A 46 -4.69 -5.91 -7.51
CA LEU A 46 -5.26 -5.15 -8.63
C LEU A 46 -4.82 -5.73 -9.99
N ALA A 47 -3.55 -6.13 -10.11
CA ALA A 47 -3.00 -6.76 -11.32
C ALA A 47 -3.66 -8.10 -11.63
N ALA A 48 -3.77 -8.98 -10.62
CA ALA A 48 -4.36 -10.30 -10.77
C ALA A 48 -5.84 -10.25 -11.12
N THR A 49 -6.60 -9.35 -10.49
CA THR A 49 -8.06 -9.28 -10.63
C THR A 49 -8.49 -8.56 -11.90
N TYR A 50 -7.84 -7.44 -12.27
CA TYR A 50 -8.34 -6.56 -13.34
C TYR A 50 -7.47 -6.49 -14.59
N PHE A 51 -6.27 -7.05 -14.55
CA PHE A 51 -5.37 -7.10 -15.70
C PHE A 51 -4.85 -8.52 -16.01
N PRO A 52 -5.70 -9.57 -15.93
CA PRO A 52 -5.25 -10.92 -16.24
C PRO A 52 -4.85 -11.03 -17.72
N GLY A 53 -3.90 -11.92 -18.01
CA GLY A 53 -3.43 -12.19 -19.37
C GLY A 53 -2.53 -11.11 -19.99
N LEU A 54 -2.39 -9.94 -19.37
CA LEU A 54 -1.41 -8.94 -19.79
C LEU A 54 0.00 -9.32 -19.33
N SER A 55 1.01 -9.01 -20.15
CA SER A 55 2.40 -9.10 -19.69
C SER A 55 2.64 -8.16 -18.50
N ARG A 56 3.62 -8.49 -17.65
CA ARG A 56 3.96 -7.68 -16.47
C ARG A 56 4.18 -6.19 -16.78
N ASN A 57 4.82 -5.89 -17.91
CA ASN A 57 5.03 -4.49 -18.34
C ASN A 57 3.71 -3.81 -18.76
N GLN A 58 2.83 -4.52 -19.45
CA GLN A 58 1.50 -4.01 -19.81
C GLN A 58 0.64 -3.78 -18.57
N GLN A 59 0.65 -4.71 -17.60
CA GLN A 59 -0.01 -4.54 -16.30
C GLN A 59 0.51 -3.28 -15.59
N ALA A 60 1.83 -3.13 -15.47
CA ALA A 60 2.43 -1.97 -14.80
C ALA A 60 2.03 -0.62 -15.44
N LYS A 61 2.01 -0.56 -16.78
CA LYS A 61 1.55 0.62 -17.52
C LYS A 61 0.06 0.89 -17.30
N ALA A 62 -0.78 -0.15 -17.36
CA ALA A 62 -2.23 -0.02 -17.21
C ALA A 62 -2.61 0.42 -15.80
N ILE A 63 -2.00 -0.19 -14.77
CA ILE A 63 -2.18 0.20 -13.36
C ILE A 63 -1.77 1.65 -13.16
N ARG A 64 -0.58 2.06 -13.62
CA ARG A 64 -0.13 3.45 -13.47
C ARG A 64 -1.09 4.43 -14.12
N ARG A 65 -1.58 4.12 -15.32
CA ARG A 65 -2.54 4.97 -16.04
C ARG A 65 -3.81 5.18 -15.21
N ASP A 66 -4.33 4.12 -14.59
CA ASP A 66 -5.56 4.22 -13.78
C ASP A 66 -5.33 4.97 -12.47
N LEU A 67 -4.21 4.72 -11.80
CA LEU A 67 -3.81 5.48 -10.62
C LEU A 67 -3.67 6.97 -10.95
N LEU A 68 -3.04 7.33 -12.06
CA LEU A 68 -2.92 8.72 -12.51
C LEU A 68 -4.28 9.35 -12.81
N ARG A 69 -5.16 8.62 -13.52
CA ARG A 69 -6.51 9.10 -13.84
C ARG A 69 -7.29 9.41 -12.56
N TYR A 70 -7.24 8.51 -11.60
CA TYR A 70 -7.92 8.69 -10.32
C TYR A 70 -7.30 9.84 -9.50
N ALA A 71 -5.96 9.88 -9.41
CA ALA A 71 -5.21 10.92 -8.71
C ALA A 71 -5.48 12.33 -9.28
N GLY A 72 -5.63 12.45 -10.59
CA GLY A 72 -5.93 13.71 -11.26
C GLY A 72 -7.37 14.22 -11.07
N GLY A 73 -8.31 13.35 -10.72
CA GLY A 73 -9.73 13.68 -10.59
C GLY A 73 -10.27 13.46 -9.19
N GLU A 74 -10.74 12.24 -8.92
CA GLU A 74 -11.52 11.90 -7.73
C GLU A 74 -10.71 11.95 -6.42
N TRP A 75 -9.39 11.77 -6.49
CA TRP A 75 -8.53 11.79 -5.30
C TRP A 75 -8.69 13.05 -4.46
N ARG A 76 -8.74 14.24 -5.08
CA ARG A 76 -8.88 15.50 -4.34
C ARG A 76 -10.14 15.55 -3.47
N ARG A 77 -11.21 14.86 -3.89
CA ARG A 77 -12.51 14.83 -3.19
C ARG A 77 -12.60 13.74 -2.13
N THR A 78 -11.76 12.71 -2.24
CA THR A 78 -11.87 11.46 -1.45
C THR A 78 -10.67 11.22 -0.53
N ARG A 79 -9.62 12.04 -0.63
CA ARG A 79 -8.38 11.89 0.16
C ARG A 79 -8.53 12.11 1.67
N SER A 80 -9.61 12.77 2.09
CA SER A 80 -9.92 13.06 3.49
C SER A 80 -10.91 12.07 4.08
N ASP A 81 -11.37 11.10 3.29
CA ASP A 81 -12.31 10.10 3.78
C ASP A 81 -11.56 9.14 4.69
N GLU A 82 -12.10 8.86 5.87
CA GLU A 82 -11.55 7.83 6.76
C GLU A 82 -11.75 6.42 6.18
N VAL A 83 -12.81 6.25 5.38
CA VAL A 83 -13.17 4.98 4.75
C VAL A 83 -13.51 5.23 3.29
N CYS A 84 -13.06 4.33 2.41
CA CYS A 84 -13.38 4.40 1.00
C CYS A 84 -14.90 4.33 0.76
N ARG A 85 -15.47 5.37 0.14
CA ARG A 85 -16.90 5.44 -0.20
C ARG A 85 -17.30 4.74 -1.51
N HIS A 86 -16.33 4.29 -2.30
CA HIS A 86 -16.59 3.66 -3.60
C HIS A 86 -17.23 2.29 -3.41
N ARG A 87 -18.25 2.01 -4.23
CA ARG A 87 -18.92 0.70 -4.22
C ARG A 87 -18.23 -0.33 -5.11
N ASP A 88 -17.48 0.11 -6.13
CA ASP A 88 -16.75 -0.82 -7.00
C ASP A 88 -15.38 -1.16 -6.42
N ASP A 89 -15.06 -2.45 -6.38
CA ASP A 89 -13.84 -2.95 -5.74
C ASP A 89 -12.57 -2.45 -6.42
N ARG A 90 -12.61 -2.19 -7.74
CA ARG A 90 -11.46 -1.66 -8.47
C ARG A 90 -11.08 -0.26 -7.98
N ARG A 91 -12.05 0.66 -7.87
CA ARG A 91 -11.80 2.00 -7.34
C ARG A 91 -11.46 1.96 -5.86
N ARG A 92 -12.01 1.02 -5.09
CA ARG A 92 -11.59 0.81 -3.69
C ARG A 92 -10.11 0.48 -3.60
N LEU A 93 -9.63 -0.49 -4.39
CA LEU A 93 -8.20 -0.83 -4.44
C LEU A 93 -7.35 0.37 -4.88
N ILE A 94 -7.77 1.10 -5.93
CA ILE A 94 -7.06 2.29 -6.40
C ILE A 94 -6.97 3.37 -5.30
N TRP A 95 -8.08 3.62 -4.59
CA TRP A 95 -8.11 4.57 -3.49
C TRP A 95 -7.17 4.15 -2.36
N GLN A 96 -7.22 2.88 -1.93
CA GLN A 96 -6.35 2.34 -0.87
C GLN A 96 -4.86 2.44 -1.23
N ILE A 97 -4.50 2.09 -2.48
CA ILE A 97 -3.11 2.20 -2.98
C ILE A 97 -2.59 3.64 -2.85
N LEU A 98 -3.43 4.63 -3.13
CA LEU A 98 -3.06 6.03 -3.07
C LEU A 98 -3.05 6.56 -1.64
N GLU A 99 -4.02 6.16 -0.82
CA GLU A 99 -4.18 6.60 0.57
C GLU A 99 -2.96 6.27 1.43
N LEU A 100 -2.41 5.05 1.31
CA LEU A 100 -1.20 4.61 2.01
C LEU A 100 0.02 5.52 1.84
N ARG A 101 0.08 6.32 0.76
CA ARG A 101 1.22 7.20 0.45
C ARG A 101 0.78 8.64 0.12
N GLY A 102 -0.39 9.06 0.59
CA GLY A 102 -0.86 10.44 0.44
C GLY A 102 -1.13 10.88 -1.00
N GLY A 103 -1.54 9.95 -1.87
CA GLY A 103 -1.86 10.23 -3.27
C GLY A 103 -0.69 10.07 -4.24
N HIS A 104 0.49 9.66 -3.78
CA HIS A 104 1.64 9.48 -4.66
C HIS A 104 1.49 8.25 -5.56
N VAL A 105 1.43 8.48 -6.87
CA VAL A 105 1.38 7.41 -7.88
C VAL A 105 2.76 6.80 -8.11
N PRO A 106 2.98 5.50 -7.88
CA PRO A 106 4.25 4.85 -8.18
C PRO A 106 4.62 4.90 -9.67
N ALA A 107 5.92 4.98 -9.96
CA ALA A 107 6.42 4.90 -11.33
C ALA A 107 6.20 3.50 -11.92
N VAL A 108 6.15 3.39 -13.25
CA VAL A 108 5.98 2.11 -13.96
C VAL A 108 7.06 1.11 -13.53
N ARG A 109 8.32 1.56 -13.41
CA ARG A 109 9.44 0.72 -12.97
C ARG A 109 9.22 0.13 -11.58
N THR A 110 8.65 0.93 -10.65
CA THR A 110 8.32 0.47 -9.30
C THR A 110 7.23 -0.60 -9.34
N ILE A 111 6.14 -0.34 -10.06
CA ILE A 111 5.03 -1.31 -10.22
C ILE A 111 5.55 -2.60 -10.88
N PHE A 112 6.35 -2.49 -11.93
CA PHE A 112 6.96 -3.65 -12.59
C PHE A 112 7.82 -4.49 -11.64
N GLY A 113 8.60 -3.84 -10.77
CA GLY A 113 9.40 -4.52 -9.74
C GLY A 113 8.52 -5.27 -8.74
N ILE A 114 7.46 -4.63 -8.25
CA ILE A 114 6.48 -5.23 -7.32
C ILE A 114 5.84 -6.49 -7.92
N LEU A 115 5.40 -6.41 -9.18
CA LEU A 115 4.78 -7.54 -9.88
C LEU A 115 5.78 -8.66 -10.23
N GLY A 116 7.09 -8.43 -10.04
CA GLY A 116 8.12 -9.44 -10.27
C GLY A 116 8.48 -10.25 -9.03
N VAL A 117 7.99 -9.86 -7.84
CA VAL A 117 8.24 -10.56 -6.58
C VAL A 117 7.04 -11.44 -6.25
N PRO A 118 7.22 -12.75 -6.02
CA PRO A 118 6.13 -13.63 -5.60
C PRO A 118 5.47 -13.10 -4.32
N GLY A 119 4.14 -13.22 -4.27
CA GLY A 119 3.26 -12.79 -3.18
C GLY A 119 3.17 -13.78 -2.05
#